data_AF-A0A0U1WP63-F1
#
_entry.id   AF-A0A0U1WP63-F1
#
_cell.length_a   1.000
_cell.length_b   1.000
_cell.length_c   1.000
_cell.angle_alpha   90.00
_cell.angle_beta   90.00
_cell.angle_gamma   90.00
#
_symmetry.space_group_name_H-M   'P 1'
#
loop_
_entity.id
_entity.type
_entity.pdbx_description
1 polymer ?
#
loop_
_entity_poly.entity_id
_entity_poly.type
_entity_poly.pdbx_seq_one_letter_code
_entity_poly.pdbx_strand_id
1 'polypeptide(L)'
;THLVLLSNEPERTILRLFVGYSHPVDLLIPTGIEVTVPNPTSIEVFGIEKDRVGHFASRIRKVRPPEPYKGKGISYLENTYDEN
;
A
#
# COMPACT_ATOMS: atom_id res chain seq x y z
N THR A 1 -2.00 14.29 13.45
CA THR A 1 -1.64 13.31 12.42
C THR A 1 -2.88 12.98 11.64
N HIS A 2 -3.02 13.46 10.41
CA HIS A 2 -4.23 13.27 9.60
C HIS A 2 -3.80 12.86 8.19
N LEU A 3 -4.28 11.71 7.72
CA LEU A 3 -4.21 11.31 6.32
C LEU A 3 -5.43 11.92 5.62
N VAL A 4 -5.19 12.68 4.56
CA VAL A 4 -6.25 13.30 3.74
C VAL A 4 -6.16 12.70 2.34
N LEU A 5 -7.24 12.06 1.91
CA LEU A 5 -7.45 11.66 0.52
C LEU A 5 -7.73 12.95 -0.28
N LEU A 6 -6.78 13.33 -1.14
CA LEU A 6 -6.97 14.45 -2.06
C LEU A 6 -7.32 13.90 -3.45
N SER A 7 -8.38 14.45 -4.02
CA SER A 7 -8.87 14.39 -5.40
C SER A 7 -9.86 13.28 -5.79
N ASN A 8 -10.95 13.75 -6.43
CA ASN A 8 -12.14 13.07 -6.92
C ASN A 8 -12.12 13.13 -8.46
N GLU A 9 -11.28 12.30 -9.06
CA GLU A 9 -11.33 11.91 -10.48
C GLU A 9 -11.35 10.37 -10.49
N PRO A 10 -12.35 9.70 -11.10
CA PRO A 10 -12.57 8.26 -10.94
C PRO A 10 -11.46 7.37 -11.51
N GLU A 11 -10.47 7.94 -12.21
CA GLU A 11 -9.46 7.18 -12.95
C GLU A 11 -8.06 7.18 -12.31
N ARG A 12 -7.78 8.02 -11.31
CA ARG A 12 -6.43 8.10 -10.70
C ARG A 12 -6.45 8.41 -9.22
N THR A 13 -6.57 7.38 -8.40
CA THR A 13 -6.38 7.49 -6.95
C THR A 13 -4.88 7.44 -6.62
N ILE A 14 -4.41 8.37 -5.78
CA ILE A 14 -3.02 8.45 -5.33
C ILE A 14 -2.94 7.97 -3.89
N LEU A 15 -2.09 6.97 -3.64
CA LEU A 15 -1.71 6.52 -2.30
C LEU A 15 -0.51 7.32 -1.81
N ARG A 16 -0.70 8.16 -0.80
CA ARG A 16 0.35 8.98 -0.18
C ARG A 16 0.90 8.33 1.09
N LEU A 17 2.21 8.10 1.15
CA LEU A 17 2.90 7.41 2.23
C LEU A 17 3.76 8.37 3.06
N PHE A 18 3.54 8.38 4.38
CA PHE A 18 4.32 9.16 5.36
C PHE A 18 5.21 8.23 6.21
N VAL A 19 6.28 7.72 5.60
CA VAL A 19 7.11 6.65 6.20
C VAL A 19 8.41 7.15 6.81
N GLY A 20 8.46 8.39 7.28
CA GLY A 20 9.62 8.96 7.99
C GLY A 20 10.74 9.51 7.09
N TYR A 21 10.48 9.64 5.78
CA TYR A 21 11.29 10.49 4.90
C TYR A 21 10.90 11.96 5.07
N SER A 22 11.78 12.88 4.66
CA SER A 22 11.52 14.33 4.73
C SER A 22 10.34 14.79 3.88
N HIS A 23 10.01 14.05 2.83
CA HIS A 23 8.89 14.34 1.93
C HIS A 23 7.99 13.10 1.80
N PRO A 24 6.67 13.27 1.63
CA PRO A 24 5.75 12.17 1.38
C PRO A 24 6.06 11.49 0.05
N VAL A 25 5.77 10.19 -0.04
CA VAL A 25 5.91 9.41 -1.28
C VAL A 25 4.53 9.12 -1.84
N ASP A 26 4.27 9.57 -3.07
CA ASP A 26 3.01 9.38 -3.76
C ASP A 26 3.11 8.20 -4.74
N LEU A 27 2.18 7.25 -4.64
CA LEU A 27 2.06 6.09 -5.52
C LEU A 27 0.74 6.15 -6.28
N LEU A 28 0.80 6.06 -7.61
CA LEU A 28 -0.38 5.94 -8.45
C LEU A 28 -0.97 4.53 -8.34
N ILE A 29 -2.23 4.45 -7.94
CA ILE A 29 -2.98 3.20 -7.92
C ILE A 29 -3.38 2.87 -9.37
N PRO A 30 -2.98 1.71 -9.92
CA PRO A 30 -3.35 1.32 -11.26
C PRO A 30 -4.84 0.98 -11.35
N THR A 31 -5.42 1.13 -12.54
CA THR A 31 -6.83 0.81 -12.79
C THR A 31 -7.15 -0.66 -12.49
N GLY A 32 -8.27 -0.91 -11.82
CA GLY A 32 -8.71 -2.26 -11.43
C GLY A 32 -8.07 -2.80 -10.13
N ILE A 33 -7.31 -1.96 -9.43
CA ILE A 33 -6.89 -2.19 -8.05
C ILE A 33 -7.60 -1.18 -7.15
N GLU A 34 -8.18 -1.68 -6.07
CA GLU A 34 -8.76 -0.87 -5.01
C GLU A 34 -7.85 -0.92 -3.79
N VAL A 35 -7.70 0.22 -3.10
CA VAL A 35 -6.82 0.33 -1.93
C VAL A 35 -7.58 0.97 -0.79
N THR A 36 -7.61 0.27 0.33
CA THR A 36 -8.24 0.73 1.57
C THR A 36 -7.18 0.91 2.65
N VAL A 37 -7.32 1.96 3.45
CA VAL A 37 -6.40 2.25 4.56
C VAL A 37 -7.22 2.22 5.85
N PRO A 38 -7.47 1.02 6.42
CA PRO A 38 -8.29 0.91 7.63
C PRO A 38 -7.62 1.56 8.84
N ASN A 39 -6.29 1.52 8.90
CA ASN A 39 -5.49 2.14 9.95
C ASN A 39 -4.29 2.90 9.35
N PRO A 40 -3.73 3.90 10.05
CA PRO A 40 -2.55 4.63 9.56
C PRO A 40 -1.31 3.74 9.31
N THR A 41 -1.27 2.54 9.86
CA THR A 41 -0.18 1.57 9.76
C THR A 41 -0.49 0.36 8.88
N SER A 42 -1.71 0.25 8.36
CA SER A 42 -2.19 -0.93 7.64
C SER A 42 -2.85 -0.51 6.34
N ILE A 43 -2.45 -1.17 5.25
CA ILE A 43 -2.97 -0.90 3.89
C ILE A 43 -3.46 -2.22 3.33
N GLU A 44 -4.70 -2.23 2.87
CA GLU A 44 -5.33 -3.36 2.21
C GLU A 44 -5.43 -3.06 0.72
N VAL A 45 -5.02 -4.02 -0.10
CA VAL A 45 -5.02 -3.90 -1.56
C VAL A 45 -5.90 -5.00 -2.12
N PHE A 46 -6.95 -4.63 -2.83
CA PHE A 46 -7.92 -5.50 -3.47
C PHE A 46 -7.80 -5.40 -4.99
N GLY A 47 -8.13 -6.47 -5.70
CA GLY A 47 -8.14 -6.47 -7.15
C GLY A 47 -8.54 -7.84 -7.71
N ILE A 48 -8.91 -7.83 -8.99
CA ILE A 48 -9.38 -9.03 -9.70
C ILE A 48 -8.19 -9.95 -10.06
N GLU A 49 -7.05 -9.36 -10.45
CA GLU A 49 -5.85 -10.10 -10.86
C GLU A 49 -4.81 -10.16 -9.72
N LYS A 50 -4.49 -11.38 -9.24
CA LYS A 50 -3.50 -11.61 -8.17
C LYS A 50 -2.11 -11.05 -8.53
N ASP A 51 -1.70 -11.16 -9.79
CA ASP A 51 -0.40 -10.67 -10.24
C ASP A 51 -0.31 -9.13 -10.15
N ARG A 52 -1.38 -8.42 -10.50
CA ARG A 52 -1.43 -6.95 -10.38
C ARG A 52 -1.43 -6.50 -8.94
N VAL A 53 -2.21 -7.16 -8.09
CA VAL A 53 -2.26 -6.90 -6.64
C VAL A 53 -0.86 -7.12 -6.04
N GLY A 54 -0.23 -8.26 -6.32
CA GLY A 54 1.12 -8.57 -5.84
C GLY A 54 2.19 -7.61 -6.36
N HIS A 55 2.09 -7.20 -7.64
CA HIS A 55 3.00 -6.22 -8.23
C HIS A 55 2.88 -4.86 -7.55
N PHE A 56 1.66 -4.38 -7.32
CA PHE A 56 1.42 -3.10 -6.65
C PHE A 56 1.84 -3.15 -5.17
N ALA A 57 1.53 -4.23 -4.46
CA ALA A 57 1.97 -4.46 -3.08
C ALA A 57 3.51 -4.49 -2.96
N SER A 58 4.20 -5.11 -3.93
CA SER A 58 5.67 -5.09 -4.02
C SER A 58 6.22 -3.67 -4.23
N ARG A 59 5.56 -2.86 -5.07
CA ARG A 59 5.93 -1.45 -5.25
C ARG A 59 5.79 -0.66 -3.96
N ILE A 60 4.71 -0.84 -3.21
CA ILE A 60 4.53 -0.21 -1.89
C ILE A 60 5.66 -0.63 -0.94
N ARG A 61 5.94 -1.93 -0.82
CA ARG A 61 7.00 -2.47 0.04
C ARG A 61 8.39 -1.90 -0.30
N LYS A 62 8.69 -1.69 -1.57
CA LYS A 62 9.97 -1.13 -2.03
C LYS A 62 10.23 0.30 -1.54
N VAL A 63 9.20 1.07 -1.18
CA VAL A 63 9.36 2.44 -0.66
C VAL A 63 10.13 2.45 0.66
N ARG A 64 9.82 1.49 1.54
CA ARG A 64 10.52 1.31 2.81
C ARG A 64 10.52 -0.18 3.16
N PRO A 65 11.47 -0.97 2.63
CA PRO A 65 11.54 -2.39 2.93
C PRO A 65 11.77 -2.60 4.44
N PRO A 66 11.30 -3.72 5.00
CA PRO A 66 11.50 -4.01 6.40
C PRO A 66 12.99 -4.21 6.69
N GLU A 67 13.51 -3.50 7.68
CA GLU A 67 14.89 -3.66 8.13
C GLU A 67 15.12 -5.08 8.69
N PRO A 68 16.25 -5.74 8.38
CA PRO A 68 16.51 -7.14 8.76
C PRO A 68 16.55 -7.38 10.28
N TYR A 69 16.86 -6.35 11.07
CA TYR A 69 17.05 -6.49 12.52
C TYR A 69 15.89 -5.96 13.37
N LYS A 70 15.24 -4.86 12.94
CA LYS A 70 14.19 -4.20 13.74
C LYS A 70 12.78 -4.36 13.15
N GLY A 71 12.66 -4.97 11.97
CA GLY A 71 11.38 -5.15 11.27
C GLY A 71 10.67 -3.83 10.93
N LYS A 72 11.34 -2.68 11.10
CA LYS A 72 10.75 -1.38 10.81
C LYS A 72 10.70 -1.19 9.31
N GLY A 73 9.51 -0.98 8.78
CA GLY A 73 9.25 -0.82 7.36
C GLY A 73 7.88 -1.37 7.01
N ILE A 74 7.63 -1.54 5.72
CA ILE A 74 6.39 -2.10 5.21
C ILE A 74 6.61 -3.60 4.99
N SER A 75 5.97 -4.42 5.81
CA SER A 75 5.90 -5.88 5.63
C SER A 75 4.52 -6.29 5.11
N TYR A 76 4.46 -7.48 4.53
CA TYR A 76 3.18 -8.14 4.32
C TYR A 76 2.68 -8.66 5.66
N LEU A 77 1.41 -8.40 5.94
CA LEU A 77 0.68 -9.21 6.90
C LEU A 77 0.39 -10.53 6.19
N GLU A 78 0.89 -11.62 6.78
CA GLU A 78 0.59 -12.95 6.28
C GLU A 78 -0.88 -13.24 6.58
N ASN A 79 -1.71 -13.05 5.56
CA ASN A 79 -3.10 -13.44 5.58
C ASN A 79 -3.16 -14.79 4.84
N THR A 80 -2.78 -15.86 5.52
CA THR A 80 -2.93 -17.22 5.00
C THR A 80 -4.42 -17.52 4.88
N TYR A 81 -4.99 -17.34 3.70
CA TYR A 81 -6.17 -18.09 3.32
C TYR A 81 -5.66 -19.46 2.87
N ASP A 82 -5.40 -20.31 3.86
CA ASP A 82 -5.22 -21.74 3.63
C ASP A 82 -6.48 -22.22 2.93
N GLU A 83 -6.30 -22.51 1.66
CA GLU A 83 -7.22 -23.26 0.82
C GLU A 83 -7.53 -24.62 1.49
N ASN A 84 -8.76 -24.75 2.00
CA ASN A 84 -9.53 -26.00 1.88
C ASN A 84 -10.64 -25.77 0.87
#